data_AF-A0A316WU85-F1
#
_entry.id   AF-A0A316WU85-F1
#
_cell.length_a   1.000
_cell.length_b   1.000
_cell.length_c   1.000
_cell.angle_alpha   90.00
_cell.angle_beta   90.00
_cell.angle_gamma   90.00
#
_symmetry.space_group_name_H-M   'P 1'
#
loop_
_entity.id
_entity.type
_entity.pdbx_description
1 polymer ?
#
loop_
_entity_poly.entity_id
_entity_poly.type
_entity_poly.pdbx_seq_one_letter_code
_entity_poly.pdbx_strand_id
1 'polypeptide(L)'
;MSNLNRADLIGKFYNDEYLLEITENAVQLNSNIGTEHKPFYTDIIFREKYEFKLENNKIKISQNLDILKPSDHEKKIIVVISNSFTFINLIRFI
;
A
#
# COMPACT_ATOMS: atom_id res chain seq x y z
N MET A 1 -1.99 -20.87 -7.81
CA MET A 1 -1.09 -19.74 -7.50
C MET A 1 -1.18 -18.78 -8.64
N SER A 2 -1.96 -17.71 -8.48
CA SER A 2 -1.90 -16.58 -9.41
C SER A 2 -0.46 -16.03 -9.36
N ASN A 3 0.17 -15.88 -10.52
CA ASN A 3 1.48 -15.23 -10.60
C ASN A 3 1.23 -13.74 -10.42
N LEU A 4 1.25 -13.26 -9.16
CA LEU A 4 1.12 -11.84 -8.89
C LEU A 4 2.30 -11.10 -9.54
N ASN A 5 1.98 -10.22 -10.49
CA ASN A 5 2.95 -9.47 -11.28
C ASN A 5 3.05 -8.03 -10.79
N ARG A 6 4.11 -7.34 -11.22
CA ARG A 6 4.34 -5.91 -10.93
C ARG A 6 3.12 -5.04 -11.27
N ALA A 7 2.46 -5.31 -12.39
CA ALA A 7 1.31 -4.53 -12.85
C ALA A 7 0.06 -4.71 -11.98
N ASP A 8 -0.08 -5.85 -11.30
CA ASP A 8 -1.30 -6.17 -10.55
C ASP A 8 -1.48 -5.26 -9.33
N LEU A 9 -0.37 -4.75 -8.78
CA LEU A 9 -0.34 -3.85 -7.63
C LEU A 9 -0.44 -2.36 -7.98
N ILE A 10 -0.33 -1.99 -9.25
CA ILE A 10 -0.45 -0.57 -9.65
C ILE A 10 -1.89 -0.11 -9.46
N GLY A 11 -2.07 1.00 -8.77
CA GLY A 11 -3.38 1.56 -8.48
C GLY A 11 -3.42 2.31 -7.15
N LYS A 12 -4.64 2.66 -6.74
CA LYS A 12 -4.92 3.36 -5.49
C LYS A 12 -5.62 2.40 -4.53
N PHE A 13 -5.17 2.39 -3.29
CA PHE A 13 -5.73 1.59 -2.21
C PHE A 13 -5.97 2.50 -1.01
N TYR A 14 -7.11 2.38 -0.36
CA TYR A 14 -7.48 3.31 0.68
C TYR A 14 -8.31 2.68 1.79
N ASN A 15 -8.37 3.38 2.91
CA ASN A 15 -9.38 3.26 3.95
C ASN A 15 -9.69 4.67 4.48
N ASP A 16 -10.39 4.80 5.60
CA ASP A 16 -10.75 6.11 6.17
C ASP A 16 -9.53 6.98 6.57
N GLU A 17 -8.39 6.36 6.85
CA GLU A 17 -7.22 6.98 7.46
C GLU A 17 -6.03 7.10 6.53
N TYR A 18 -5.93 6.24 5.50
CA TYR A 18 -4.75 6.10 4.66
C TYR A 18 -5.11 5.96 3.18
N LEU A 19 -4.27 6.52 2.33
CA LEU A 19 -4.27 6.34 0.89
C LEU A 19 -2.88 5.90 0.43
N LEU A 20 -2.80 4.72 -0.17
CA LEU A 20 -1.62 4.21 -0.85
C LEU A 20 -1.82 4.34 -2.36
N GLU A 21 -0.90 5.03 -3.01
CA GLU A 21 -0.82 5.10 -4.46
C GLU A 21 0.45 4.38 -4.93
N ILE A 22 0.28 3.38 -5.78
CA ILE A 22 1.36 2.64 -6.42
C ILE A 22 1.29 2.94 -7.91
N THR A 23 2.37 3.50 -8.44
CA THR A 23 2.56 3.76 -9.87
C THR A 23 3.74 2.93 -10.39
N GLU A 24 4.01 2.97 -11.69
CA GLU A 24 5.19 2.29 -12.25
C GLU A 24 6.52 2.77 -11.64
N ASN A 25 6.56 4.02 -11.17
CA ASN A 25 7.78 4.71 -10.75
C ASN A 25 7.89 4.91 -9.24
N ALA A 26 6.76 5.08 -8.55
CA ALA A 26 6.74 5.50 -7.17
C ALA A 26 5.61 4.84 -6.36
N VAL A 27 5.85 4.73 -5.06
CA VAL A 27 4.88 4.39 -4.03
C VAL A 27 4.75 5.57 -3.09
N GLN A 28 3.52 5.99 -2.81
CA GLN A 28 3.22 7.08 -1.89
C GLN A 28 2.14 6.66 -0.91
N LEU A 29 2.39 6.83 0.39
CA LEU A 29 1.39 6.65 1.43
C LEU A 29 1.05 8.01 2.02
N ASN A 30 -0.22 8.34 2.03
CA ASN A 30 -0.76 9.52 2.68
C ASN A 30 -1.65 9.12 3.86
N SER A 31 -1.89 10.07 4.77
CA SER A 31 -2.79 9.90 5.91
C SER A 31 -3.74 11.09 6.10
N ASN A 32 -4.89 10.79 6.72
CA ASN A 32 -5.85 11.74 7.26
C ASN A 32 -5.81 11.81 8.80
N ILE A 33 -4.93 11.07 9.47
CA ILE A 33 -4.88 11.06 10.95
C ILE A 33 -4.57 12.47 11.45
N GLY A 34 -5.37 12.97 12.39
CA GLY A 34 -5.23 14.34 12.91
C GLY A 34 -5.97 15.40 12.09
N THR A 35 -6.75 15.01 11.08
CA THR A 35 -7.60 15.93 10.31
C THR A 35 -9.09 15.74 10.64
N GLU A 36 -9.82 16.83 10.85
CA GLU A 36 -11.25 16.81 11.20
C GLU A 36 -12.16 16.54 9.97
N HIS A 37 -11.63 16.60 8.75
CA HIS A 37 -12.40 16.50 7.50
C HIS A 37 -11.86 15.40 6.55
N LYS A 38 -12.69 14.38 6.28
CA LYS A 38 -12.37 13.15 5.52
C LYS A 38 -12.61 13.25 3.99
N PRO A 39 -11.94 14.14 3.22
CA PRO A 39 -11.62 13.70 1.86
C PRO A 39 -10.21 14.05 1.37
N PHE A 40 -9.39 14.75 2.16
CA PHE A 40 -8.07 15.20 1.70
C PHE A 40 -6.95 14.54 2.51
N TYR A 41 -6.31 13.51 1.96
CA TYR A 41 -5.10 12.89 2.52
C TYR A 41 -3.92 13.86 2.49
N THR A 42 -3.93 14.76 3.47
CA THR A 42 -3.09 15.96 3.50
C THR A 42 -1.63 15.66 3.85
N ASP A 43 -1.38 14.63 4.66
CA ASP A 43 -0.03 14.31 5.11
C ASP A 43 0.57 13.17 4.29
N ILE A 44 1.71 13.43 3.64
CA ILE A 44 2.50 12.38 2.98
C ILE A 44 3.41 11.76 4.04
N ILE A 45 3.15 10.50 4.39
CA ILE A 45 4.00 9.74 5.32
C ILE A 45 5.35 9.43 4.64
N PHE A 46 5.31 8.94 3.40
CA PHE A 46 6.50 8.77 2.57
C PHE A 46 6.14 8.72 1.08
N ARG A 47 7.14 9.01 0.26
CA ARG A 47 7.12 8.87 -1.20
C ARG A 47 8.45 8.30 -1.66
N GLU A 48 8.41 7.08 -2.18
CA GLU A 48 9.60 6.29 -2.48
C GLU A 48 9.53 5.70 -3.88
N LYS A 49 10.68 5.24 -4.40
CA LYS A 49 10.72 4.52 -5.66
C LYS A 49 9.95 3.21 -5.54
N TYR A 50 9.14 2.88 -6.54
CA TYR A 50 8.47 1.59 -6.58
C TYR A 50 9.48 0.47 -6.88
N GLU A 51 9.61 -0.44 -5.92
CA GLU A 51 10.32 -1.70 -6.07
C GLU A 51 9.32 -2.86 -6.18
N PHE A 52 9.67 -3.95 -6.85
CA PHE A 52 8.87 -5.17 -6.79
C PHE A 52 9.80 -6.35 -6.55
N LYS A 53 9.73 -6.92 -5.37
CA LYS A 53 10.47 -8.13 -5.00
C LYS A 53 9.55 -9.09 -4.27
N LEU A 54 9.44 -10.31 -4.77
CA LEU A 54 8.72 -11.38 -4.12
C LEU A 54 9.60 -11.99 -3.05
N GLU A 55 9.13 -11.98 -1.80
CA GLU A 55 9.72 -12.71 -0.68
C GLU A 55 8.72 -13.78 -0.21
N ASN A 56 9.19 -14.76 0.57
CA ASN A 56 8.43 -15.99 0.88
C ASN A 56 6.93 -15.75 1.15
N ASN A 57 6.60 -14.82 2.06
CA ASN A 57 5.21 -14.51 2.45
C ASN A 57 4.79 -13.05 2.22
N LYS A 58 5.64 -12.24 1.56
CA LYS A 58 5.40 -10.81 1.39
C LYS A 58 5.95 -10.30 0.06
N ILE A 59 5.52 -9.11 -0.32
CA ILE A 59 5.94 -8.42 -1.53
C ILE A 59 6.51 -7.08 -1.10
N LYS A 60 7.80 -6.89 -1.31
CA LYS A 60 8.44 -5.61 -1.01
C LYS A 60 8.13 -4.63 -2.12
N ILE A 61 7.50 -3.52 -1.77
CA ILE A 61 7.08 -2.49 -2.74
C ILE A 61 7.89 -1.19 -2.64
N SER A 62 8.60 -0.98 -1.53
CA SER A 62 9.50 0.15 -1.33
C SER A 62 10.50 -0.16 -0.22
N GLN A 63 11.29 0.83 0.24
CA GLN A 63 12.21 0.61 1.35
C GLN A 63 11.45 0.37 2.66
N ASN A 64 10.33 1.07 2.85
CA ASN A 64 9.56 1.10 4.09
C ASN A 64 8.22 0.36 4.03
N LEU A 65 7.82 -0.17 2.86
CA LEU A 65 6.57 -0.90 2.69
C LEU A 65 6.73 -2.31 2.13
N ASP A 66 6.07 -3.23 2.83
CA ASP A 66 5.80 -4.58 2.36
C ASP A 66 4.28 -4.82 2.27
N ILE A 67 3.85 -5.63 1.33
CA ILE A 67 2.47 -6.15 1.23
C ILE A 67 2.49 -7.62 1.65
N LEU A 68 1.63 -8.01 2.59
CA LEU A 68 1.39 -9.44 2.82
C LEU A 68 0.66 -10.00 1.60
N LYS A 69 1.11 -11.15 1.08
CA LYS A 69 0.50 -11.75 -0.11
C LYS A 69 -1.01 -11.85 0.10
N PRO A 70 -1.83 -11.15 -0.71
CA PRO A 70 -3.27 -11.20 -0.56
C PRO A 70 -3.72 -12.63 -0.79
N SER A 71 -4.65 -13.13 0.02
CA SER A 71 -5.39 -14.33 -0.34
C SER A 71 -6.19 -14.01 -1.61
N ASP A 72 -6.23 -14.93 -2.58
CA ASP A 72 -6.77 -14.78 -3.95
C ASP A 72 -8.23 -14.25 -4.04
N HIS A 73 -8.89 -13.96 -2.92
CA HIS A 73 -10.31 -13.62 -2.84
C HIS A 73 -10.64 -12.21 -2.33
N GLU A 74 -9.67 -11.41 -1.89
CA GLU A 74 -9.98 -10.07 -1.36
C GLU A 74 -9.35 -8.95 -2.21
N LYS A 75 -10.17 -7.93 -2.56
CA LYS A 75 -9.69 -6.63 -3.09
C LYS A 75 -8.93 -5.81 -2.04
N LYS A 76 -8.38 -6.49 -1.04
CA LYS A 76 -7.74 -5.93 0.13
C LYS A 76 -6.27 -6.29 0.12
N ILE A 77 -5.44 -5.35 0.53
CA ILE A 77 -4.04 -5.58 0.80
C ILE A 77 -3.76 -5.23 2.25
N ILE A 78 -2.87 -6.01 2.88
CA ILE A 78 -2.32 -5.67 4.18
C ILE A 78 -0.93 -5.09 3.94
N VAL A 79 -0.78 -3.82 4.26
CA VAL A 79 0.48 -3.09 4.14
C VAL A 79 1.17 -3.09 5.50
N VAL A 80 2.46 -3.41 5.51
CA VAL A 80 3.31 -3.39 6.69
C VAL A 80 4.31 -2.24 6.54
N ILE A 81 4.26 -1.28 7.46
CA ILE A 81 5.27 -0.22 7.55
C ILE A 81 6.46 -0.76 8.37
N SER A 82 7.60 -0.97 7.71
CA SER A 82 8.74 -1.70 8.30
C SER A 82 9.31 -1.06 9.57
N ASN A 83 9.30 0.27 9.67
CA ASN A 83 9.90 0.99 10.81
C ASN A 83 9.01 1.02 12.06
N SER A 84 7.70 0.82 11.92
CA SER A 84 6.73 0.96 13.01
C SER A 84 5.95 -0.32 13.31
N PHE A 85 6.18 -1.40 12.54
CA PHE A 85 5.42 -2.65 12.62
C PHE A 85 3.90 -2.42 12.56
N THR A 86 3.47 -1.40 11.82
CA THR A 86 2.06 -1.05 11.66
C THR A 86 1.46 -1.83 10.49
N PHE A 87 0.31 -2.45 10.73
CA PHE A 87 -0.47 -3.16 9.71
C PHE A 87 -1.65 -2.30 9.28
N ILE A 88 -1.77 -2.04 7.98
CA ILE A 88 -2.85 -1.22 7.41
C ILE A 88 -3.63 -2.06 6.41
N ASN A 89 -4.93 -2.20 6.64
CA ASN A 89 -5.84 -2.84 5.70
C ASN A 89 -6.36 -1.78 4.72
N LEU A 90 -6.10 -1.98 3.42
CA LEU A 90 -6.53 -1.06 2.36
C LEU A 90 -7.36 -1.79 1.32
N ILE A 91 -8.35 -1.10 0.75
CA ILE A 91 -9.21 -1.61 -0.32
C ILE A 91 -8.83 -0.91 -1.63
N ARG A 92 -8.74 -1.67 -2.73
CA ARG A 92 -8.46 -1.09 -4.06
C ARG A 92 -9.63 -0.21 -4.54
N PHE A 93 -9.32 1.01 -4.95
CA PHE A 93 -10.26 1.90 -5.64
C PHE A 93 -10.50 1.39 -7.07
N ILE A 94 -11.76 1.26 -7.46
CA ILE A 94 -12.21 0.73 -8.77
C ILE A 94 -12.45 1.88 -9.73
#